data_AF-A0AA86QX86-F1
#
_entry.id   AF-A0AA86QX86-F1
#
_cell.length_a   1.000
_cell.length_b   1.000
_cell.length_c   1.000
_cell.angle_alpha   90.00
_cell.angle_beta   90.00
_cell.angle_gamma   90.00
#
_symmetry.space_group_name_H-M   'P 1'
#
loop_
_entity.id
_entity.type
_entity.pdbx_description
1 polymer ?
#
loop_
_entity_poly.entity_id
_entity_poly.type
_entity_poly.pdbx_seq_one_letter_code
_entity_poly.pdbx_strand_id
1 'polypeptide(L)'
;MQELEVTLIKKNISIGQYTSIQYLEQGSFITCFTALDINQQKVIVIISNNQKELQTRLQMSQKLQNVNQVQKYSVLAKLQIKQDTQSQLNEYYPNIFCQNSFALIGEFYENSFNSFIKNMTVQEKINTFRELLKIVKTLHENSVYHMDLKPSNIMIHDGELILIDFGQSVCESEVESVLNTSAYSPRHDVYACSVIPEKFDVYCLGNILHDMLVQIPLSTSLVQDSRQYKQLQDSIGNLAANIIFGMTTREQEQRYTVSFALNHPIFTANEMEQIDQETLLVRFLNSWAQSSNYSPSAESFIQLNQQLSQDFSYSDLATSNNLFDTRQSLYDFTGNMLISAVHSCYISVEDSLDL
;
A
#
# COMPACT_ATOMS: atom_id res chain seq x y z
N MET A 1 -10.64 24.37 19.38
CA MET A 1 -11.23 23.08 19.81
C MET A 1 -12.55 23.37 20.48
N GLN A 2 -13.59 22.60 20.14
CA GLN A 2 -14.90 22.66 20.78
C GLN A 2 -14.96 21.66 21.94
N GLU A 3 -15.87 21.87 22.88
CA GLU A 3 -16.12 20.92 23.97
C GLU A 3 -17.42 20.17 23.70
N LEU A 4 -17.37 18.84 23.70
CA LEU A 4 -18.55 17.99 23.54
C LEU A 4 -18.85 17.33 24.88
N GLU A 5 -20.10 17.47 25.29
CA GLU A 5 -20.58 16.87 26.53
C GLU A 5 -20.96 15.42 26.33
N VAL A 6 -20.49 14.54 27.22
CA VAL A 6 -20.82 13.11 27.21
C VAL A 6 -21.79 12.82 28.34
N THR A 7 -22.90 12.15 28.02
CA THR A 7 -23.93 11.74 28.97
C THR A 7 -24.38 10.30 28.69
N LEU A 8 -24.68 9.55 29.76
CA LEU A 8 -25.20 8.19 29.70
C LEU A 8 -26.65 8.18 30.19
N ILE A 9 -27.59 7.72 29.36
CA ILE A 9 -29.02 7.61 29.70
C ILE A 9 -29.49 6.21 29.36
N LYS A 10 -29.85 5.41 30.38
CA LYS A 10 -30.43 4.06 30.21
C LYS A 10 -29.63 3.17 29.24
N LYS A 11 -28.30 3.15 29.38
CA LYS A 11 -27.30 2.47 28.53
C LYS A 11 -27.04 3.07 27.14
N ASN A 12 -27.68 4.19 26.78
CA ASN A 12 -27.35 4.94 25.58
C ASN A 12 -26.39 6.08 25.91
N ILE A 13 -25.34 6.24 25.10
CA ILE A 13 -24.47 7.42 25.17
C ILE A 13 -25.00 8.48 24.22
N SER A 14 -24.93 9.73 24.65
CA SER A 14 -24.91 10.90 23.76
C SER A 14 -23.61 11.67 23.90
N ILE A 15 -23.09 12.15 22.77
CA ILE A 15 -21.87 12.96 22.68
C ILE A 15 -22.25 14.26 21.96
N GLY A 16 -22.41 15.36 22.71
CA GLY A 16 -22.90 16.63 22.21
C GLY A 16 -24.19 16.48 21.40
N GLN A 17 -24.14 16.84 20.11
CA GLN A 17 -25.27 16.76 19.18
C GLN A 17 -25.44 15.41 18.48
N TYR A 18 -24.53 14.46 18.70
CA TYR A 18 -24.54 13.15 18.03
C TYR A 18 -25.38 12.15 18.85
N THR A 19 -26.32 11.49 18.16
CA THR A 19 -27.32 10.60 18.77
C THR A 19 -27.21 9.17 18.22
N SER A 20 -28.00 8.24 18.76
CA SER A 20 -28.02 6.84 18.32
C SER A 20 -26.62 6.19 18.28
N ILE A 21 -25.83 6.47 19.31
CA ILE A 21 -24.43 6.05 19.38
C ILE A 21 -24.36 4.54 19.56
N GLN A 22 -23.70 3.86 18.63
CA GLN A 22 -23.46 2.43 18.65
C GLN A 22 -21.97 2.16 18.61
N TYR A 23 -21.49 1.33 19.52
CA TYR A 23 -20.12 0.84 19.49
C TYR A 23 -19.88 0.07 18.19
N LEU A 24 -18.77 0.40 17.51
CA LEU A 24 -18.34 -0.29 16.31
C LEU A 24 -17.15 -1.20 16.63
N GLU A 25 -16.07 -0.62 17.12
CA GLU A 25 -14.80 -1.31 17.32
C GLU A 25 -13.92 -0.58 18.34
N GLN A 26 -13.01 -1.33 18.96
CA GLN A 26 -11.93 -0.82 19.79
C GLN A 26 -10.60 -1.21 19.15
N GLY A 27 -9.80 -0.20 18.80
CA GLY A 27 -8.40 -0.36 18.41
C GLY A 27 -7.46 -0.25 19.60
N SER A 28 -6.15 -0.31 19.35
CA SER A 28 -5.12 -0.21 20.40
C SER A 28 -5.14 1.13 21.14
N PHE A 29 -5.48 2.23 20.44
CA PHE A 29 -5.43 3.59 20.98
C PHE A 29 -6.73 4.37 20.79
N ILE A 30 -7.71 3.81 20.08
CA ILE A 30 -8.96 4.49 19.71
C ILE A 30 -10.18 3.59 19.97
N THR A 31 -11.33 4.21 20.19
CA THR A 31 -12.64 3.54 20.13
C THR A 31 -13.53 4.24 19.12
N CYS A 32 -14.09 3.44 18.23
CA CYS A 32 -14.92 3.90 17.13
C CYS A 32 -16.39 3.62 17.46
N PHE A 33 -17.21 4.63 17.21
CA PHE A 33 -18.66 4.55 17.33
C PHE A 33 -19.29 4.99 16.02
N THR A 34 -20.43 4.42 15.68
CA THR A 34 -21.33 5.04 14.71
C THR A 34 -22.34 5.92 15.45
N ALA A 35 -22.75 7.02 14.84
CA ALA A 35 -23.76 7.91 15.39
C ALA A 35 -24.59 8.55 14.26
N LEU A 36 -25.66 9.25 14.63
CA LEU A 36 -26.42 10.11 13.73
C LEU A 36 -26.13 11.57 14.07
N ASP A 37 -25.84 12.37 13.05
CA ASP A 37 -25.71 13.82 13.17
C ASP A 37 -27.09 14.51 13.28
N ILE A 38 -27.09 15.85 13.34
CA ILE A 38 -28.32 16.66 13.42
C ILE A 38 -29.24 16.49 12.20
N ASN A 39 -28.71 16.04 11.07
CA ASN A 39 -29.41 15.81 9.81
C ASN A 39 -29.84 14.34 9.63
N GLN A 40 -29.69 13.50 10.66
CA GLN A 40 -29.93 12.05 10.59
C GLN A 40 -28.99 11.31 9.63
N GLN A 41 -27.84 11.90 9.27
CA GLN A 41 -26.80 11.22 8.50
C GLN A 41 -25.91 10.41 9.44
N LYS A 42 -25.54 9.21 8.98
CA LYS A 42 -24.67 8.31 9.73
C LYS A 42 -23.22 8.80 9.66
N VAL A 43 -22.59 8.91 10.82
CA VAL A 43 -21.21 9.38 10.98
C VAL A 43 -20.40 8.38 11.80
N ILE A 44 -19.08 8.44 11.67
CA ILE A 44 -18.15 7.79 12.58
C ILE A 44 -17.64 8.79 13.61
N VAL A 45 -17.61 8.37 14.88
CA VAL A 45 -17.02 9.09 16.00
C VAL A 45 -15.83 8.29 16.51
N ILE A 46 -14.63 8.86 16.38
CA ILE A 46 -13.39 8.24 16.84
C ILE A 46 -12.97 8.91 18.14
N ILE A 47 -12.91 8.16 19.23
CA ILE A 47 -12.52 8.66 20.55
C ILE A 47 -11.14 8.12 20.90
N SER A 48 -10.23 9.00 21.31
CA SER A 48 -8.88 8.63 21.76
C SER A 48 -8.39 9.54 22.87
N ASN A 49 -7.52 9.01 23.72
CA ASN A 49 -6.71 9.78 24.66
C ASN A 49 -5.36 10.20 24.06
N ASN A 50 -5.02 9.74 22.86
CA ASN A 50 -3.83 10.13 22.12
C ASN A 50 -4.14 11.33 21.22
N GLN A 51 -3.95 12.53 21.78
CA GLN A 51 -4.21 13.77 21.05
C GLN A 51 -3.33 13.90 19.79
N LYS A 52 -2.10 13.38 19.81
CA LYS A 52 -1.18 13.48 18.66
C LYS A 52 -1.75 12.75 17.45
N GLU A 53 -2.17 11.50 17.63
CA GLU A 53 -2.75 10.68 16.57
C GLU A 53 -4.01 11.33 15.95
N LEU A 54 -4.91 11.88 16.78
CA LEU A 54 -6.10 12.56 16.28
C LEU A 54 -5.77 13.88 15.56
N GLN A 55 -4.77 14.62 16.02
CA GLN A 55 -4.29 15.81 15.31
C GLN A 55 -3.70 15.44 13.95
N THR A 56 -2.92 14.35 13.88
CA THR A 56 -2.42 13.83 12.60
C THR A 56 -3.56 13.51 11.65
N ARG A 57 -4.60 12.78 12.09
CA ARG A 57 -5.79 12.48 11.26
C ARG A 57 -6.47 13.75 10.74
N LEU A 58 -6.68 14.74 11.59
CA LEU A 58 -7.32 16.00 11.19
C LEU A 58 -6.44 16.79 10.22
N GLN A 59 -5.13 16.86 10.48
CA GLN A 59 -4.16 17.50 9.60
C GLN A 59 -4.13 16.85 8.22
N MET A 60 -4.09 15.52 8.14
CA MET A 60 -4.13 14.80 6.86
C MET A 60 -5.47 15.02 6.15
N SER A 61 -6.58 14.99 6.87
CA SER A 61 -7.90 15.30 6.30
C SER A 61 -7.96 16.72 5.72
N GLN A 62 -7.31 17.70 6.33
CA GLN A 62 -7.26 19.07 5.80
C GLN A 62 -6.35 19.16 4.57
N LYS A 63 -5.16 18.52 4.64
CA LYS A 63 -4.20 18.50 3.52
C LYS A 63 -4.78 17.80 2.29
N LEU A 64 -5.55 16.73 2.50
CA LEU A 64 -6.15 15.91 1.45
C LEU A 64 -7.62 16.29 1.15
N GLN A 65 -8.09 17.48 1.55
CA GLN A 65 -9.49 17.87 1.40
C GLN A 65 -10.02 17.79 -0.05
N ASN A 66 -9.14 18.03 -1.03
CA ASN A 66 -9.43 18.01 -2.48
C ASN A 66 -9.12 16.66 -3.13
N VAL A 67 -8.57 15.71 -2.37
CA VAL A 67 -8.33 14.35 -2.84
C VAL A 67 -9.65 13.58 -2.65
N ASN A 68 -10.10 12.93 -3.71
CA ASN A 68 -11.22 11.99 -3.63
C ASN A 68 -10.73 10.68 -3.00
N GLN A 69 -11.64 9.78 -2.63
CA GLN A 69 -11.26 8.43 -2.19
C GLN A 69 -10.41 8.37 -0.90
N VAL A 70 -10.51 9.40 -0.05
CA VAL A 70 -9.88 9.46 1.27
C VAL A 70 -10.88 9.94 2.31
N GLN A 71 -10.81 9.38 3.52
CA GLN A 71 -11.68 9.79 4.62
C GLN A 71 -11.41 11.22 5.06
N LYS A 72 -12.49 11.97 5.29
CA LYS A 72 -12.46 13.35 5.77
C LYS A 72 -13.03 13.43 7.18
N TYR A 73 -12.39 14.26 8.01
CA TYR A 73 -12.82 14.58 9.37
C TYR A 73 -13.10 16.08 9.49
N SER A 74 -14.19 16.41 10.16
CA SER A 74 -14.71 17.79 10.21
C SER A 74 -14.42 18.49 11.55
N VAL A 75 -14.33 17.75 12.65
CA VAL A 75 -14.27 18.32 13.99
C VAL A 75 -13.34 17.51 14.87
N LEU A 76 -12.40 18.18 15.55
CA LEU A 76 -11.71 17.69 16.74
C LEU A 76 -12.23 18.41 17.97
N ALA A 77 -12.78 17.64 18.91
CA ALA A 77 -13.36 18.16 20.14
C ALA A 77 -12.80 17.48 21.39
N LYS A 78 -12.70 18.24 22.48
CA LYS A 78 -12.38 17.71 23.80
C LYS A 78 -13.68 17.20 24.45
N LEU A 79 -13.65 16.00 25.01
CA LEU A 79 -14.81 15.44 25.70
C LEU A 79 -14.88 15.93 27.15
N GLN A 80 -16.07 16.33 27.58
CA GLN A 80 -16.40 16.70 28.95
C GLN A 80 -17.50 15.81 29.51
N ILE A 81 -17.26 15.21 30.67
CA ILE A 81 -18.25 14.33 31.32
C ILE A 81 -19.05 15.17 32.32
N LYS A 82 -20.37 15.29 32.10
CA LYS A 82 -21.25 16.18 32.88
C LYS A 82 -21.66 15.67 34.27
N GLN A 83 -21.51 14.37 34.54
CA GLN A 83 -21.96 13.71 35.78
C GLN A 83 -20.99 12.61 36.21
N ASP A 84 -21.10 12.11 37.45
CA ASP A 84 -20.41 10.90 37.93
C ASP A 84 -20.96 9.60 37.29
N THR A 85 -21.36 9.71 36.02
CA THR A 85 -21.54 8.61 35.07
C THR A 85 -20.21 7.96 34.69
N GLN A 86 -19.10 8.49 35.21
CA GLN A 86 -17.76 8.01 34.92
C GLN A 86 -17.69 6.49 35.16
N SER A 87 -18.09 6.00 36.34
CA SER A 87 -18.02 4.56 36.66
C SER A 87 -18.80 3.67 35.69
N GLN A 88 -20.02 4.10 35.29
CA GLN A 88 -20.88 3.36 34.37
C GLN A 88 -20.40 3.45 32.91
N LEU A 89 -19.93 4.63 32.49
CA LEU A 89 -19.32 4.80 31.16
C LEU A 89 -18.09 3.92 31.01
N ASN A 90 -17.28 3.77 32.07
CA ASN A 90 -16.11 2.90 32.05
C ASN A 90 -16.48 1.41 31.93
N GLU A 91 -17.58 0.97 32.54
CA GLU A 91 -18.09 -0.40 32.43
C GLU A 91 -18.43 -0.75 30.97
N TYR A 92 -19.09 0.17 30.26
CA TYR A 92 -19.55 -0.09 28.90
C TYR A 92 -18.55 0.35 27.80
N TYR A 93 -17.73 1.38 28.07
CA TYR A 93 -16.91 2.09 27.08
C TYR A 93 -15.61 2.65 27.71
N PRO A 94 -14.59 1.80 27.90
CA PRO A 94 -13.43 2.12 28.75
C PRO A 94 -12.60 3.32 28.28
N ASN A 95 -12.49 3.55 26.96
CA ASN A 95 -11.67 4.64 26.41
C ASN A 95 -12.35 6.03 26.47
N ILE A 96 -13.63 6.12 26.84
CA ILE A 96 -14.31 7.41 27.07
C ILE A 96 -13.89 8.04 28.41
N PHE A 97 -13.38 7.24 29.35
CA PHE A 97 -13.12 7.66 30.72
C PHE A 97 -11.77 8.37 30.93
N CYS A 98 -10.90 8.43 29.92
CA CYS A 98 -9.59 9.03 30.12
C CYS A 98 -9.72 10.56 30.31
N GLN A 99 -9.08 11.10 31.35
CA GLN A 99 -8.83 12.54 31.43
C GLN A 99 -8.15 12.98 30.13
N ASN A 100 -8.72 13.99 29.46
CA ASN A 100 -8.30 14.47 28.13
C ASN A 100 -8.60 13.51 26.96
N SER A 101 -9.76 12.85 26.96
CA SER A 101 -10.26 12.20 25.75
C SER A 101 -10.71 13.23 24.72
N PHE A 102 -10.42 12.97 23.45
CA PHE A 102 -10.83 13.78 22.32
C PHE A 102 -11.63 12.93 21.33
N ALA A 103 -12.49 13.58 20.56
CA ALA A 103 -13.27 12.96 19.51
C ALA A 103 -13.01 13.60 18.15
N LEU A 104 -12.89 12.76 17.11
CA LEU A 104 -12.99 13.14 15.71
C LEU A 104 -14.30 12.65 15.12
N ILE A 105 -14.89 13.47 14.25
CA ILE A 105 -16.11 13.13 13.52
C ILE A 105 -15.79 13.03 12.04
N GLY A 106 -16.13 11.90 11.44
CA GLY A 106 -15.92 11.64 10.01
C GLY A 106 -17.14 10.99 9.38
N GLU A 107 -17.06 10.84 8.07
CA GLU A 107 -18.04 10.07 7.30
C GLU A 107 -17.95 8.57 7.64
N PHE A 108 -19.11 7.90 7.63
CA PHE A 108 -19.20 6.46 7.86
C PHE A 108 -19.26 5.70 6.53
N TYR A 109 -18.43 4.67 6.39
CA TYR A 109 -18.39 3.78 5.23
C TYR A 109 -18.84 2.37 5.63
N GLU A 110 -19.74 1.78 4.85
CA GLU A 110 -20.47 0.56 5.24
C GLU A 110 -19.73 -0.74 4.95
N ASN A 111 -19.00 -0.78 3.84
CA ASN A 111 -18.51 -2.03 3.27
C ASN A 111 -17.00 -2.15 3.48
N SER A 112 -16.56 -3.32 3.95
CA SER A 112 -15.13 -3.62 4.12
C SER A 112 -14.52 -4.09 2.81
N PHE A 113 -13.22 -3.84 2.63
CA PHE A 113 -12.48 -4.33 1.46
C PHE A 113 -12.57 -5.85 1.28
N ASN A 114 -12.45 -6.61 2.38
CA ASN A 114 -12.47 -8.08 2.34
C ASN A 114 -13.78 -8.66 1.82
N SER A 115 -14.94 -8.06 2.18
CA SER A 115 -16.23 -8.54 1.66
C SER A 115 -16.39 -8.22 0.17
N PHE A 116 -15.85 -7.08 -0.27
CA PHE A 116 -15.91 -6.61 -1.65
C PHE A 116 -15.08 -7.49 -2.60
N ILE A 117 -13.87 -7.88 -2.21
CA ILE A 117 -12.98 -8.67 -3.07
C ILE A 117 -13.26 -10.18 -3.05
N LYS A 118 -14.11 -10.66 -2.13
CA LYS A 118 -14.28 -12.10 -1.84
C LYS A 118 -14.72 -12.91 -3.06
N ASN A 119 -15.62 -12.36 -3.87
CA ASN A 119 -16.22 -13.04 -5.02
C ASN A 119 -15.68 -12.53 -6.36
N MET A 120 -14.63 -11.71 -6.33
CA MET A 120 -14.00 -11.18 -7.53
C MET A 120 -13.11 -12.24 -8.21
N THR A 121 -13.16 -12.25 -9.53
CA THR A 121 -12.18 -12.90 -10.38
C THR A 121 -10.78 -12.31 -10.17
N VAL A 122 -9.75 -13.04 -10.61
CA VAL A 122 -8.36 -12.54 -10.56
C VAL A 122 -8.21 -11.21 -11.29
N GLN A 123 -8.86 -11.05 -12.44
CA GLN A 123 -8.77 -9.81 -13.21
C GLN A 123 -9.44 -8.63 -12.50
N GLU A 124 -10.61 -8.84 -11.87
CA GLU A 124 -11.28 -7.80 -11.08
C GLU A 124 -10.44 -7.38 -9.87
N LYS A 125 -9.75 -8.32 -9.23
CA LYS A 125 -8.80 -8.03 -8.16
C LYS A 125 -7.61 -7.21 -8.64
N ILE A 126 -7.02 -7.56 -9.79
CA ILE A 126 -5.92 -6.80 -10.41
C ILE A 126 -6.38 -5.38 -10.74
N ASN A 127 -7.58 -5.22 -11.32
CA ASN A 127 -8.13 -3.90 -11.64
C ASN A 127 -8.40 -3.07 -10.38
N THR A 128 -8.97 -3.68 -9.34
CA THR A 128 -9.19 -3.04 -8.03
C THR A 128 -7.87 -2.61 -7.39
N PHE A 129 -6.84 -3.45 -7.47
CA PHE A 129 -5.51 -3.11 -6.99
C PHE A 129 -4.87 -1.95 -7.78
N ARG A 130 -5.11 -1.89 -9.09
CA ARG A 130 -4.69 -0.74 -9.92
C ARG A 130 -5.32 0.57 -9.45
N GLU A 131 -6.60 0.57 -9.08
CA GLU A 131 -7.26 1.75 -8.50
C GLU A 131 -6.65 2.13 -7.14
N LEU A 132 -6.34 1.14 -6.29
CA LEU A 132 -5.65 1.38 -5.03
C LEU A 132 -4.28 2.05 -5.24
N LEU A 133 -3.50 1.57 -6.22
CA LEU A 133 -2.22 2.19 -6.60
C LEU A 133 -2.42 3.65 -7.03
N LYS A 134 -3.46 3.97 -7.81
CA LYS A 134 -3.74 5.35 -8.22
C LYS A 134 -4.03 6.25 -7.02
N ILE A 135 -4.83 5.78 -6.06
CA ILE A 135 -5.15 6.55 -4.83
C ILE A 135 -3.86 6.83 -4.06
N VAL A 136 -3.03 5.81 -3.82
CA VAL A 136 -1.77 5.99 -3.06
C VAL A 136 -0.77 6.86 -3.84
N LYS A 137 -0.74 6.78 -5.17
CA LYS A 137 0.04 7.69 -6.00
C LYS A 137 -0.36 9.15 -5.75
N THR A 138 -1.66 9.44 -5.69
CA THR A 138 -2.15 10.79 -5.37
C THR A 138 -1.74 11.23 -3.95
N LEU A 139 -1.71 10.31 -2.97
CA LEU A 139 -1.17 10.63 -1.64
C LEU A 139 0.32 11.01 -1.72
N HIS A 140 1.13 10.19 -2.40
CA HIS A 140 2.57 10.41 -2.55
C HIS A 140 2.88 11.71 -3.31
N GLU A 141 2.10 12.05 -4.34
CA GLU A 141 2.21 13.34 -5.07
C GLU A 141 1.87 14.56 -4.19
N ASN A 142 1.07 14.37 -3.13
CA ASN A 142 0.81 15.40 -2.11
C ASN A 142 1.83 15.34 -0.95
N SER A 143 2.91 14.58 -1.09
CA SER A 143 3.89 14.28 -0.04
C SER A 143 3.22 13.83 1.27
N VAL A 144 2.24 12.93 1.16
CA VAL A 144 1.59 12.24 2.28
C VAL A 144 1.85 10.75 2.12
N TYR A 145 2.39 10.12 3.15
CA TYR A 145 2.65 8.69 3.21
C TYR A 145 1.76 8.09 4.30
N HIS A 146 1.03 7.03 3.97
CA HIS A 146 -0.02 6.52 4.84
C HIS A 146 0.55 5.81 6.07
N MET A 147 1.62 5.03 5.91
CA MET A 147 2.38 4.34 6.97
C MET A 147 1.63 3.22 7.72
N ASP A 148 0.40 2.89 7.32
CA ASP A 148 -0.41 1.83 7.91
C ASP A 148 -1.38 1.25 6.86
N LEU A 149 -0.91 1.08 5.63
CA LEU A 149 -1.73 0.46 4.58
C LEU A 149 -1.95 -1.02 4.90
N LYS A 150 -3.22 -1.40 5.01
CA LYS A 150 -3.68 -2.78 5.25
C LYS A 150 -5.15 -2.91 4.82
N PRO A 151 -5.67 -4.13 4.60
CA PRO A 151 -7.04 -4.34 4.16
C PRO A 151 -8.11 -3.69 5.06
N SER A 152 -7.89 -3.61 6.38
CA SER A 152 -8.85 -2.97 7.30
C SER A 152 -8.92 -1.45 7.17
N ASN A 153 -7.92 -0.82 6.52
CA ASN A 153 -7.86 0.62 6.29
C ASN A 153 -8.32 0.99 4.87
N ILE A 154 -8.94 0.05 4.16
CA ILE A 154 -9.56 0.25 2.85
C ILE A 154 -11.05 -0.05 3.01
N MET A 155 -11.88 0.95 2.74
CA MET A 155 -13.33 0.85 2.78
C MET A 155 -13.90 0.95 1.37
N ILE A 156 -15.17 0.57 1.22
CA ILE A 156 -15.90 0.71 -0.04
C ILE A 156 -17.10 1.62 0.18
N HIS A 157 -17.24 2.62 -0.68
CA HIS A 157 -18.38 3.52 -0.70
C HIS A 157 -18.80 3.76 -2.15
N ASP A 158 -20.07 3.51 -2.46
CA ASP A 158 -20.63 3.63 -3.82
C ASP A 158 -19.81 2.93 -4.92
N GLY A 159 -19.20 1.79 -4.58
CA GLY A 159 -18.38 0.99 -5.49
C GLY A 159 -16.94 1.49 -5.65
N GLU A 160 -16.57 2.57 -4.98
CA GLU A 160 -15.21 3.12 -4.98
C GLU A 160 -14.44 2.75 -3.72
N LEU A 161 -13.12 2.63 -3.86
CA LEU A 161 -12.21 2.46 -2.73
C LEU A 161 -12.08 3.77 -1.97
N ILE A 162 -12.17 3.73 -0.65
CA ILE A 162 -11.90 4.86 0.23
C ILE A 162 -10.79 4.46 1.20
N LEU A 163 -9.65 5.17 1.17
CA LEU A 163 -8.61 5.02 2.18
C LEU A 163 -9.03 5.72 3.47
N ILE A 164 -8.92 4.99 4.57
CA ILE A 164 -9.24 5.48 5.91
C ILE A 164 -8.00 5.37 6.79
N ASP A 165 -8.08 5.94 7.99
CA ASP A 165 -7.09 5.75 9.03
C ASP A 165 -5.70 6.35 8.78
N PHE A 166 -5.62 7.69 8.79
CA PHE A 166 -4.37 8.45 8.67
C PHE A 166 -3.68 8.74 10.01
N GLY A 167 -3.95 7.97 11.08
CA GLY A 167 -3.43 8.26 12.42
C GLY A 167 -1.91 8.17 12.54
N GLN A 168 -1.30 7.34 11.70
CA GLN A 168 0.14 7.08 11.64
C GLN A 168 0.82 7.76 10.45
N SER A 169 0.06 8.48 9.63
CA SER A 169 0.56 9.07 8.39
C SER A 169 1.53 10.21 8.65
N VAL A 170 2.43 10.41 7.69
CA VAL A 170 3.52 11.38 7.82
C VAL A 170 3.60 12.23 6.55
N CYS A 171 3.95 13.50 6.74
CA CYS A 171 4.17 14.46 5.66
C CYS A 171 5.67 14.69 5.42
N GLU A 172 6.02 15.28 4.27
CA GLU A 172 7.41 15.68 3.93
C GLU A 172 8.15 16.39 5.07
N SER A 173 7.48 17.34 5.75
CA SER A 173 8.03 18.09 6.89
C SER A 173 8.41 17.23 8.10
N GLU A 174 7.96 15.98 8.14
CA GLU A 174 8.14 15.04 9.24
C GLU A 174 9.01 13.83 8.83
N VAL A 175 9.38 13.71 7.55
CA VAL A 175 10.15 12.57 7.02
C VAL A 175 11.49 12.44 7.74
N GLU A 176 12.19 13.54 8.03
CA GLU A 176 13.44 13.52 8.80
C GLU A 176 13.29 12.88 10.20
N SER A 177 12.11 13.01 10.83
CA SER A 177 11.85 12.41 12.14
C SER A 177 11.55 10.90 12.04
N VAL A 178 10.96 10.46 10.93
CA VAL A 178 10.63 9.06 10.65
C VAL A 178 11.86 8.26 10.24
N LEU A 179 12.75 8.87 9.44
CA LEU A 179 14.03 8.28 9.04
C LEU A 179 14.90 7.90 10.26
N ASN A 180 14.69 8.52 11.41
CA ASN A 180 15.43 8.23 12.64
C ASN A 180 14.73 7.23 13.59
N THR A 181 13.60 6.63 13.18
CA THR A 181 12.77 5.78 14.07
C THR A 181 12.72 4.32 13.59
N SER A 182 13.25 3.39 14.39
CA SER A 182 13.29 1.94 14.11
C SER A 182 11.93 1.22 14.17
N ALA A 183 10.87 1.92 14.60
CA ALA A 183 9.55 1.32 14.86
C ALA A 183 8.76 0.97 13.59
N TYR A 184 9.16 1.49 12.43
CA TYR A 184 8.46 1.30 11.15
C TYR A 184 9.18 0.34 10.20
N SER A 185 10.30 -0.28 10.61
CA SER A 185 10.97 -1.28 9.78
C SER A 185 10.07 -2.50 9.63
N PRO A 186 9.97 -3.12 8.44
CA PRO A 186 9.38 -4.45 8.30
C PRO A 186 9.96 -5.36 9.39
N ARG A 187 9.12 -6.09 10.13
CA ARG A 187 9.53 -6.86 11.33
C ARG A 187 10.67 -7.88 11.11
N HIS A 188 11.06 -8.12 9.87
CA HIS A 188 12.15 -8.99 9.45
C HIS A 188 13.44 -8.26 9.07
N ASP A 189 13.47 -6.93 9.11
CA ASP A 189 14.68 -6.15 8.98
C ASP A 189 15.37 -6.06 10.34
N VAL A 190 16.30 -6.99 10.55
CA VAL A 190 17.14 -7.17 11.76
C VAL A 190 18.05 -5.95 12.04
N TYR A 191 18.10 -4.99 11.11
CA TYR A 191 18.94 -3.80 11.21
C TYR A 191 18.04 -2.59 11.41
N ALA A 192 18.37 -1.77 12.41
CA ALA A 192 17.73 -0.49 12.69
C ALA A 192 18.02 0.50 11.54
N CYS A 193 17.42 0.26 10.38
CA CYS A 193 17.53 1.10 9.20
C CYS A 193 16.38 2.10 9.17
N SER A 194 16.73 3.32 8.76
CA SER A 194 15.79 4.38 8.43
C SER A 194 14.71 3.88 7.47
N VAL A 195 13.45 4.20 7.74
CA VAL A 195 12.33 3.80 6.90
C VAL A 195 12.06 4.90 5.88
N ILE A 196 12.08 4.56 4.60
CA ILE A 196 11.66 5.44 3.50
C ILE A 196 10.12 5.34 3.41
N PRO A 197 9.37 6.37 3.84
CA PRO A 197 7.91 6.28 3.97
C PRO A 197 7.19 5.86 2.68
N GLU A 198 7.60 6.43 1.55
CA GLU A 198 7.09 6.06 0.23
C GLU A 198 7.23 4.56 -0.04
N LYS A 199 8.43 4.00 0.20
CA LYS A 199 8.74 2.59 -0.06
C LYS A 199 8.05 1.68 0.96
N PHE A 200 7.81 2.15 2.17
CA PHE A 200 7.04 1.40 3.17
C PHE A 200 5.59 1.20 2.71
N ASP A 201 4.94 2.25 2.20
CA ASP A 201 3.61 2.12 1.61
C ASP A 201 3.60 1.11 0.44
N VAL A 202 4.61 1.13 -0.43
CA VAL A 202 4.73 0.14 -1.53
C VAL A 202 4.86 -1.28 -1.01
N TYR A 203 5.63 -1.50 0.06
CA TYR A 203 5.74 -2.81 0.70
C TYR A 203 4.38 -3.31 1.20
N CYS A 204 3.64 -2.46 1.90
CA CYS A 204 2.28 -2.78 2.35
C CYS A 204 1.33 -3.10 1.19
N LEU A 205 1.41 -2.34 0.09
CA LEU A 205 0.62 -2.61 -1.12
C LEU A 205 0.97 -3.96 -1.75
N GLY A 206 2.25 -4.34 -1.80
CA GLY A 206 2.68 -5.66 -2.26
C GLY A 206 2.09 -6.79 -1.41
N ASN A 207 2.05 -6.61 -0.09
CA ASN A 207 1.40 -7.55 0.83
C ASN A 207 -0.12 -7.64 0.60
N ILE A 208 -0.79 -6.51 0.36
CA ILE A 208 -2.23 -6.48 0.03
C ILE A 208 -2.50 -7.25 -1.26
N LEU A 209 -1.72 -7.03 -2.33
CA LEU A 209 -1.89 -7.75 -3.58
C LEU A 209 -1.68 -9.26 -3.40
N HIS A 210 -0.65 -9.66 -2.66
CA HIS A 210 -0.41 -11.07 -2.34
C HIS A 210 -1.60 -11.69 -1.62
N ASP A 211 -2.13 -11.02 -0.59
CA ASP A 211 -3.31 -11.49 0.15
C ASP A 211 -4.56 -11.57 -0.74
N MET A 212 -4.78 -10.59 -1.63
CA MET A 212 -5.88 -10.61 -2.59
C MET A 212 -5.84 -11.84 -3.51
N LEU A 213 -4.66 -12.21 -4.00
CA LEU A 213 -4.49 -13.28 -4.99
C LEU A 213 -4.35 -14.67 -4.36
N VAL A 214 -3.68 -14.77 -3.21
CA VAL A 214 -3.31 -16.05 -2.56
C VAL A 214 -4.19 -16.36 -1.34
N GLN A 215 -4.85 -15.36 -0.75
CA GLN A 215 -5.65 -15.46 0.50
C GLN A 215 -4.82 -15.86 1.73
N ILE A 216 -3.51 -15.68 1.65
CA ILE A 216 -2.57 -15.95 2.73
C ILE A 216 -1.66 -14.73 2.80
N PRO A 217 -1.50 -14.08 3.98
CA PRO A 217 -0.54 -12.99 4.14
C PRO A 217 0.88 -13.46 3.83
N LEU A 218 1.67 -12.61 3.20
CA LEU A 218 3.07 -12.91 2.95
C LEU A 218 3.84 -12.91 4.28
N SER A 219 4.49 -14.01 4.62
CA SER A 219 5.19 -14.17 5.91
C SER A 219 6.52 -13.41 5.97
N THR A 220 7.19 -13.26 4.82
CA THR A 220 8.51 -12.65 4.67
C THR A 220 8.63 -12.07 3.26
N SER A 221 9.44 -11.04 3.08
CA SER A 221 9.76 -10.52 1.74
C SER A 221 10.15 -11.64 0.78
N LEU A 222 9.65 -11.58 -0.45
CA LEU A 222 9.98 -12.59 -1.45
C LEU A 222 11.44 -12.46 -1.84
N VAL A 223 12.16 -13.58 -1.76
CA VAL A 223 13.52 -13.71 -2.30
C VAL A 223 13.41 -14.33 -3.68
N GLN A 224 14.11 -13.76 -4.63
CA GLN A 224 14.10 -14.25 -6.00
C GLN A 224 14.69 -15.66 -6.12
N ASP A 225 14.17 -16.46 -7.06
CA ASP A 225 14.56 -17.86 -7.32
C ASP A 225 14.39 -18.82 -6.14
N SER A 226 13.92 -18.30 -5.01
CA SER A 226 13.50 -19.08 -3.87
C SER A 226 12.37 -20.01 -4.27
N ARG A 227 12.27 -21.11 -3.53
CA ARG A 227 11.15 -22.05 -3.69
C ARG A 227 9.81 -21.34 -3.54
N GLN A 228 9.72 -20.35 -2.65
CA GLN A 228 8.51 -19.56 -2.42
C GLN A 228 8.13 -18.74 -3.65
N TYR A 229 9.09 -18.07 -4.28
CA TYR A 229 8.84 -17.29 -5.50
C TYR A 229 8.40 -18.17 -6.68
N LYS A 230 9.09 -19.31 -6.88
CA LYS A 230 8.71 -20.28 -7.94
C LYS A 230 7.31 -20.85 -7.73
N GLN A 231 6.98 -21.21 -6.48
CA GLN A 231 5.62 -21.65 -6.12
C GLN A 231 4.56 -20.57 -6.38
N LEU A 232 4.91 -19.30 -6.17
CA LEU A 232 4.03 -18.18 -6.47
C LEU A 232 3.83 -18.03 -7.99
N GLN A 233 4.91 -18.10 -8.78
CA GLN A 233 4.83 -18.08 -10.25
C GLN A 233 3.93 -19.20 -10.79
N ASP A 234 4.09 -20.42 -10.29
CA ASP A 234 3.28 -21.56 -10.69
C ASP A 234 1.78 -21.37 -10.36
N SER A 235 1.48 -20.64 -9.28
CA SER A 235 0.13 -20.45 -8.76
C SER A 235 -0.62 -19.29 -9.42
N ILE A 236 0.03 -18.13 -9.59
CA ILE A 236 -0.61 -16.88 -10.02
C ILE A 236 0.00 -16.28 -11.30
N GLY A 237 1.00 -16.94 -11.89
CA GLY A 237 1.68 -16.53 -13.11
C GLY A 237 2.84 -15.57 -12.88
N ASN A 238 3.69 -15.45 -13.91
CA ASN A 238 4.94 -14.67 -13.87
C ASN A 238 4.72 -13.19 -13.59
N LEU A 239 3.73 -12.56 -14.24
CA LEU A 239 3.45 -11.13 -14.07
C LEU A 239 3.01 -10.80 -12.64
N ALA A 240 2.14 -11.62 -12.05
CA ALA A 240 1.65 -11.38 -10.70
C ALA A 240 2.72 -11.65 -9.65
N ALA A 241 3.53 -12.70 -9.82
CA ALA A 241 4.67 -12.95 -8.96
C ALA A 241 5.71 -11.81 -9.03
N ASN A 242 6.01 -11.30 -10.23
CA ASN A 242 7.01 -10.24 -10.42
C ASN A 242 6.63 -8.93 -9.74
N ILE A 243 5.39 -8.44 -9.95
CA ILE A 243 4.96 -7.18 -9.32
C ILE A 243 4.96 -7.31 -7.79
N ILE A 244 4.52 -8.45 -7.22
CA ILE A 244 4.57 -8.68 -5.77
C ILE A 244 6.02 -8.68 -5.30
N PHE A 245 6.94 -9.35 -6.02
CA PHE A 245 8.36 -9.36 -5.70
C PHE A 245 8.96 -7.96 -5.69
N GLY A 246 8.79 -7.17 -6.76
CA GLY A 246 9.35 -5.82 -6.85
C GLY A 246 8.76 -4.84 -5.83
N MET A 247 7.50 -5.04 -5.42
CA MET A 247 6.88 -4.25 -4.35
C MET A 247 7.28 -4.72 -2.96
N THR A 248 7.68 -5.97 -2.76
CA THR A 248 8.06 -6.53 -1.46
C THR A 248 9.56 -6.72 -1.27
N THR A 249 10.37 -6.25 -2.23
CA THR A 249 11.85 -6.26 -2.17
C THR A 249 12.33 -5.68 -0.83
N ARG A 250 13.29 -6.37 -0.20
CA ARG A 250 13.82 -6.03 1.12
C ARG A 250 14.54 -4.68 1.11
N GLU A 251 15.49 -4.52 0.20
CA GLU A 251 16.19 -3.26 -0.04
C GLU A 251 15.19 -2.17 -0.48
N GLN A 252 15.01 -1.15 0.36
CA GLN A 252 13.95 -0.14 0.18
C GLN A 252 14.17 0.69 -1.09
N GLU A 253 15.43 0.99 -1.39
CA GLU A 253 15.85 1.76 -2.56
C GLU A 253 15.59 1.00 -3.86
N GLN A 254 15.70 -0.33 -3.84
CA GLN A 254 15.45 -1.20 -4.98
C GLN A 254 13.97 -1.61 -5.14
N ARG A 255 13.16 -1.37 -4.11
CA ARG A 255 11.72 -1.59 -4.17
C ARG A 255 11.09 -0.66 -5.20
N TYR A 256 10.03 -1.10 -5.86
CA TYR A 256 9.30 -0.25 -6.80
C TYR A 256 8.77 1.02 -6.13
N THR A 257 8.56 2.07 -6.92
CA THR A 257 7.67 3.18 -6.54
C THR A 257 6.26 2.85 -7.01
N VAL A 258 5.24 3.52 -6.46
CA VAL A 258 3.86 3.35 -6.93
C VAL A 258 3.73 3.72 -8.41
N SER A 259 4.38 4.82 -8.82
CA SER A 259 4.43 5.27 -10.22
C SER A 259 5.05 4.23 -11.14
N PHE A 260 6.11 3.55 -10.69
CA PHE A 260 6.74 2.48 -11.46
C PHE A 260 5.82 1.24 -11.55
N ALA A 261 5.27 0.80 -10.42
CA ALA A 261 4.36 -0.35 -10.36
C ALA A 261 3.12 -0.17 -11.26
N LEU A 262 2.56 1.05 -11.38
CA LEU A 262 1.42 1.34 -12.26
C LEU A 262 1.68 1.09 -13.76
N ASN A 263 2.94 1.08 -14.17
CA ASN A 263 3.35 0.77 -15.55
C ASN A 263 3.63 -0.74 -15.76
N HIS A 264 3.42 -1.58 -14.74
CA HIS A 264 3.70 -3.01 -14.82
C HIS A 264 2.78 -3.71 -15.85
N PRO A 265 3.31 -4.62 -16.69
CA PRO A 265 2.53 -5.29 -17.75
C PRO A 265 1.30 -6.06 -17.29
N ILE A 266 1.22 -6.44 -16.01
CA ILE A 266 0.02 -7.07 -15.42
C ILE A 266 -1.26 -6.27 -15.67
N PHE A 267 -1.15 -4.94 -15.84
CA PHE A 267 -2.28 -4.05 -16.07
C PHE A 267 -2.61 -3.78 -17.54
N THR A 268 -1.74 -4.19 -18.48
CA THR A 268 -1.85 -3.85 -19.91
C THR A 268 -1.69 -5.05 -20.84
N ALA A 269 -1.23 -6.21 -20.35
CA ALA A 269 -0.93 -7.39 -21.16
C ALA A 269 -2.12 -7.87 -22.00
N ASN A 270 -3.35 -7.76 -21.46
CA ASN A 270 -4.56 -8.16 -22.18
C ASN A 270 -4.95 -7.18 -23.31
N GLU A 271 -4.40 -5.96 -23.31
CA GLU A 271 -4.66 -4.94 -24.34
C GLU A 271 -3.64 -5.01 -25.49
N MET A 272 -2.54 -5.75 -25.30
CA MET A 272 -1.41 -5.82 -26.22
C MET A 272 -1.33 -7.19 -26.92
N GLU A 273 -2.36 -7.53 -27.71
CA GLU A 273 -2.53 -8.86 -28.36
C GLU A 273 -1.33 -9.32 -29.24
N GLN A 274 -0.43 -8.41 -29.64
CA GLN A 274 0.68 -8.69 -30.55
C GLN A 274 2.03 -8.92 -29.87
N ILE A 275 2.14 -8.74 -28.55
CA ILE A 275 3.38 -8.90 -27.79
C ILE A 275 3.12 -9.85 -26.64
N ASP A 276 3.95 -10.89 -26.50
CA ASP A 276 3.84 -11.84 -25.40
C ASP A 276 4.20 -11.19 -24.04
N GLN A 277 3.73 -11.83 -22.97
CA GLN A 277 3.90 -11.31 -21.60
C GLN A 277 5.37 -11.27 -21.14
N GLU A 278 6.22 -12.18 -21.62
CA GLU A 278 7.64 -12.22 -21.24
C GLU A 278 8.38 -11.03 -21.84
N THR A 279 8.15 -10.75 -23.13
CA THR A 279 8.71 -9.56 -23.80
C THR A 279 8.28 -8.26 -23.12
N LEU A 280 7.02 -8.15 -22.71
CA LEU A 280 6.54 -6.97 -21.98
C LEU A 280 7.25 -6.85 -20.62
N LEU A 281 7.44 -7.96 -19.91
CA LEU A 281 8.13 -7.98 -18.63
C LEU A 281 9.60 -7.59 -18.76
N VAL A 282 10.31 -8.09 -19.77
CA VAL A 282 11.71 -7.73 -20.05
C VAL A 282 11.85 -6.23 -20.30
N ARG A 283 10.97 -5.65 -21.13
CA ARG A 283 10.98 -4.21 -21.41
C ARG A 283 10.74 -3.37 -20.15
N PHE A 284 9.81 -3.83 -19.31
CA PHE A 284 9.53 -3.21 -18.03
C PHE A 284 10.73 -3.25 -17.08
N LEU A 285 11.36 -4.41 -16.91
CA LEU A 285 12.53 -4.55 -16.03
C LEU A 285 13.75 -3.77 -16.55
N ASN A 286 13.91 -3.65 -17.86
CA ASN A 286 14.94 -2.78 -18.44
C ASN A 286 14.73 -1.30 -18.13
N SER A 287 13.48 -0.81 -18.16
CA SER A 287 13.19 0.58 -17.81
C SER A 287 13.39 0.83 -16.32
N TRP A 288 13.08 -0.15 -15.46
CA TRP A 288 13.39 -0.12 -14.05
C TRP A 288 14.89 0.07 -13.81
N ALA A 289 15.72 -0.79 -14.40
CA ALA A 289 17.17 -0.79 -14.22
C ALA A 289 17.83 0.53 -14.66
N GLN A 290 17.25 1.24 -15.62
CA GLN A 290 17.73 2.56 -16.07
C GLN A 290 17.29 3.71 -15.14
N SER A 291 16.23 3.53 -14.36
CA SER A 291 15.66 4.56 -13.48
C SER A 291 16.29 4.60 -12.08
N SER A 292 16.86 3.47 -11.64
CA SER A 292 17.51 3.33 -10.34
C SER A 292 18.98 3.77 -10.43
N ASN A 293 19.37 4.85 -9.75
CA ASN A 293 20.79 5.21 -9.61
C ASN A 293 21.52 4.17 -8.74
N TYR A 294 22.02 3.06 -9.31
CA TYR A 294 22.90 2.11 -8.60
C TYR A 294 24.07 1.57 -9.45
N SER A 295 25.27 1.72 -8.86
CA SER A 295 26.54 0.94 -8.84
C SER A 295 27.12 0.27 -10.13
N PRO A 296 28.48 0.14 -10.26
CA PRO A 296 29.23 -0.16 -11.50
C PRO A 296 28.94 -1.48 -12.25
N SER A 297 28.06 -2.35 -11.75
CA SER A 297 27.60 -3.53 -12.49
C SER A 297 26.62 -3.17 -13.62
N ALA A 298 26.07 -1.95 -13.63
CA ALA A 298 25.28 -1.41 -14.72
C ALA A 298 26.10 -1.17 -16.00
N GLU A 299 27.41 -0.87 -15.92
CA GLU A 299 28.26 -0.79 -17.11
C GLU A 299 28.42 -2.15 -17.77
N SER A 300 28.60 -3.22 -16.98
CA SER A 300 28.62 -4.60 -17.47
C SER A 300 27.28 -5.01 -18.07
N PHE A 301 26.16 -4.60 -17.46
CA PHE A 301 24.80 -4.86 -17.97
C PHE A 301 24.51 -4.10 -19.27
N ILE A 302 24.87 -2.82 -19.34
CA ILE A 302 24.72 -1.98 -20.54
C ILE A 302 25.66 -2.46 -21.66
N GLN A 303 26.90 -2.85 -21.33
CA GLN A 303 27.84 -3.44 -22.30
C GLN A 303 27.39 -4.82 -22.78
N LEU A 304 26.84 -5.67 -21.91
CA LEU A 304 26.27 -6.97 -22.32
C LEU A 304 25.03 -6.76 -23.21
N ASN A 305 24.16 -5.80 -22.89
CA ASN A 305 23.04 -5.42 -23.76
C ASN A 305 23.49 -4.86 -25.11
N GLN A 306 24.54 -4.03 -25.12
CA GLN A 306 25.13 -3.48 -26.35
C GLN A 306 25.85 -4.57 -27.18
N GLN A 307 26.56 -5.52 -26.54
CA GLN A 307 27.19 -6.65 -27.21
C GLN A 307 26.16 -7.62 -27.78
N LEU A 308 25.13 -8.01 -27.01
CA LEU A 308 24.04 -8.86 -27.51
C LEU A 308 23.25 -8.19 -28.64
N SER A 309 23.16 -6.86 -28.64
CA SER A 309 22.58 -6.07 -29.74
C SER A 309 23.52 -5.92 -30.95
N GLN A 310 24.83 -6.07 -30.78
CA GLN A 310 25.84 -5.97 -31.84
C GLN A 310 26.21 -7.33 -32.47
N ASP A 311 26.25 -8.39 -31.67
CA ASP A 311 26.55 -9.77 -32.11
C ASP A 311 25.43 -10.37 -32.97
N PHE A 312 24.22 -9.80 -32.91
CA PHE A 312 23.13 -10.10 -33.84
C PHE A 312 22.90 -8.90 -34.77
N SER A 313 23.77 -8.80 -35.78
CA SER A 313 23.56 -7.86 -36.88
C SER A 313 22.21 -8.13 -37.54
N TYR A 314 21.37 -7.10 -37.65
CA TYR A 314 20.07 -7.15 -38.35
C TYR A 314 20.18 -7.58 -39.83
N SER A 315 21.41 -7.70 -40.37
CA SER A 315 21.68 -8.12 -41.75
C SER A 315 21.67 -9.64 -41.98
N ASP A 316 21.87 -10.48 -40.96
CA ASP A 316 22.06 -11.93 -41.17
C ASP A 316 20.76 -12.76 -41.14
N LEU A 317 19.62 -12.14 -40.85
CA LEU A 317 18.32 -12.82 -40.69
C LEU A 317 17.39 -12.71 -41.91
N ALA A 318 17.86 -12.17 -43.04
CA ALA A 318 17.02 -11.85 -44.20
C ALA A 318 16.65 -13.04 -45.11
N THR A 319 16.98 -14.30 -44.77
CA THR A 319 16.78 -15.44 -45.69
C THR A 319 16.22 -16.70 -45.03
N SER A 320 15.07 -16.64 -44.35
CA SER A 320 14.14 -17.78 -44.34
C SER A 320 12.74 -17.41 -43.82
N ASN A 321 11.71 -17.96 -44.44
CA ASN A 321 10.29 -17.73 -44.13
C ASN A 321 9.79 -18.35 -42.79
N ASN A 322 10.70 -18.59 -41.82
CA ASN A 322 10.38 -19.09 -40.47
C ASN A 322 10.67 -18.03 -39.37
N LEU A 323 10.54 -16.76 -39.73
CA LEU A 323 10.99 -15.59 -38.95
C LEU A 323 10.17 -15.26 -37.68
N PHE A 324 8.97 -15.80 -37.51
CA PHE A 324 8.17 -15.52 -36.29
C PHE A 324 8.62 -16.40 -35.10
N ASP A 325 8.78 -17.71 -35.31
CA ASP A 325 9.17 -18.65 -34.25
C ASP A 325 10.63 -18.44 -33.78
N THR A 326 11.52 -18.05 -34.69
CA THR A 326 12.93 -17.80 -34.37
C THR A 326 13.16 -16.45 -33.69
N ARG A 327 12.39 -15.41 -34.04
CA ARG A 327 12.41 -14.14 -33.31
C ARG A 327 11.87 -14.31 -31.90
N GLN A 328 10.73 -14.98 -31.75
CA GLN A 328 10.13 -15.27 -30.45
C GLN A 328 11.11 -16.08 -29.59
N SER A 329 11.66 -17.19 -30.09
CA SER A 329 12.62 -18.01 -29.34
C SER A 329 13.93 -17.28 -28.97
N LEU A 330 14.44 -16.37 -29.82
CA LEU A 330 15.61 -15.55 -29.47
C LEU A 330 15.27 -14.43 -28.48
N TYR A 331 14.07 -13.84 -28.55
CA TYR A 331 13.58 -12.87 -27.58
C TYR A 331 13.23 -13.53 -26.24
N ASP A 332 12.71 -14.75 -26.24
CA ASP A 332 12.42 -15.53 -25.05
C ASP A 332 13.75 -15.98 -24.40
N PHE A 333 14.75 -16.35 -25.20
CA PHE A 333 16.08 -16.73 -24.69
C PHE A 333 16.87 -15.52 -24.15
N THR A 334 16.93 -14.43 -24.92
CA THR A 334 17.60 -13.18 -24.48
C THR A 334 16.81 -12.49 -23.36
N GLY A 335 15.48 -12.60 -23.39
CA GLY A 335 14.55 -12.11 -22.38
C GLY A 335 14.67 -12.85 -21.06
N ASN A 336 14.74 -14.18 -21.06
CA ASN A 336 15.00 -14.97 -19.86
C ASN A 336 16.41 -14.73 -19.30
N MET A 337 17.41 -14.53 -20.16
CA MET A 337 18.74 -14.08 -19.73
C MET A 337 18.74 -12.65 -19.20
N LEU A 338 17.97 -11.73 -19.78
CA LEU A 338 17.83 -10.33 -19.34
C LEU A 338 17.06 -10.23 -18.03
N ILE A 339 15.98 -10.99 -17.87
CA ILE A 339 15.29 -11.22 -16.61
C ILE A 339 16.35 -11.71 -15.63
N SER A 340 17.00 -12.85 -15.89
CA SER A 340 18.03 -13.40 -15.00
C SER A 340 19.23 -12.47 -14.75
N ALA A 341 19.56 -11.55 -15.66
CA ALA A 341 20.71 -10.62 -15.56
C ALA A 341 20.38 -9.31 -14.85
N VAL A 342 19.22 -8.70 -15.13
CA VAL A 342 18.66 -7.62 -14.30
C VAL A 342 18.53 -8.14 -12.88
N HIS A 343 18.08 -9.38 -12.73
CA HIS A 343 17.91 -10.05 -11.46
C HIS A 343 19.21 -10.50 -10.80
N SER A 344 20.26 -10.87 -11.54
CA SER A 344 21.59 -11.13 -10.94
C SER A 344 22.33 -9.85 -10.54
N CYS A 345 22.01 -8.71 -11.17
CA CYS A 345 22.43 -7.40 -10.68
C CYS A 345 21.83 -7.08 -9.30
N TYR A 346 20.60 -7.54 -8.98
CA TYR A 346 20.06 -7.47 -7.61
C TYR A 346 20.93 -8.28 -6.61
N ILE A 347 21.43 -9.46 -7.02
CA ILE A 347 22.25 -10.35 -6.17
C ILE A 347 23.66 -9.78 -5.95
N SER A 348 24.26 -9.10 -6.95
CA SER A 348 25.63 -8.58 -6.84
C SER A 348 25.84 -7.50 -5.75
N VAL A 349 24.76 -6.95 -5.18
CA VAL A 349 24.80 -6.06 -4.02
C VAL A 349 24.79 -6.86 -2.70
N GLU A 350 24.16 -8.03 -2.66
CA GLU A 350 24.10 -8.92 -1.49
C GLU A 350 25.48 -9.52 -1.15
N ASP A 351 26.25 -9.97 -2.15
CA ASP A 351 27.56 -10.61 -1.93
C ASP A 351 28.68 -9.64 -1.51
N SER A 352 28.43 -8.33 -1.53
CA SER A 352 29.42 -7.31 -1.14
C SER A 352 29.32 -6.86 0.33
N LEU A 353 28.32 -7.34 1.07
CA LEU A 353 28.06 -6.95 2.47
C LEU A 353 28.19 -8.10 3.48
N ASP A 354 28.54 -9.31 3.03
CA ASP A 354 28.84 -10.49 3.87
C ASP A 354 30.35 -10.73 4.07
N LEU A 355 31.12 -9.67 4.36
CA LEU A 355 32.51 -9.74 4.86
C LEU A 355 32.76 -8.80 6.04
#